data_AF-A0A6J1I1E6-F1
#
_entry.id   AF-A0A6J1I1E6-F1
#
_cell.length_a   1.000
_cell.length_b   1.000
_cell.length_c   1.000
_cell.angle_alpha   90.00
_cell.angle_beta   90.00
_cell.angle_gamma   90.00
#
_symmetry.space_group_name_H-M   'P 1'
#
loop_
_entity.id
_entity.type
_entity.pdbx_description
1 polymer ?
#
loop_
_entity_poly.entity_id
_entity_poly.type
_entity_poly.pdbx_seq_one_letter_code
_entity_poly.pdbx_strand_id
1 'polypeptide(L)'
;MDRIVQGPRGDNPLITEVWAYNLDDEILRLDHCLLLYPVMSIDTEFPGCIKRTPWGTIDEELYADFRFNVNQTKVIQLCVTVSDESGNIGGTWEFNFSDFDPEIDAHNPASICFLKQNGLDFGKLKKDGIKVRKFAIRFLYTMRKHAIHQWITFHGLYDIGYLILALGVVKSLPETLGEFEWIVARRVGTVRDLKHMARFCEGLEGGNLGLEKLGQLLDQKRFGLKHHAGSDSLMTALLHEKMLQLYDFNAEICDGFLYGLSKKFEEFVGMQSHRIYVQIKCAEVKAMVIRKKMLKLFYAKICDEYELSKKFKEFKVLQSHLRFVQQECEIGQFYYYKASNIMYQ
;
A
#
# COMPACT_ATOMS: atom_id res chain seq x y z
N MET A 1 21.11 -0.01 14.40
CA MET A 1 20.79 0.91 15.50
C MET A 1 19.87 1.97 14.94
N ASP A 2 18.63 1.97 15.45
CA ASP A 2 17.48 2.87 15.26
C ASP A 2 17.11 3.32 13.84
N ARG A 3 16.40 2.43 13.12
CA ARG A 3 15.76 2.67 11.80
C ARG A 3 14.40 3.41 11.90
N ILE A 4 14.12 4.08 13.02
CA ILE A 4 12.82 4.72 13.29
C ILE A 4 13.03 6.21 13.45
N VAL A 5 12.48 7.01 12.53
CA VAL A 5 12.39 8.46 12.71
C VAL A 5 11.34 8.72 13.80
N GLN A 6 11.78 9.13 14.99
CA GLN A 6 10.88 9.39 16.12
C GLN A 6 10.10 10.71 15.91
N GLY A 7 8.77 10.62 15.99
CA GLY A 7 7.85 11.77 16.05
C GLY A 7 7.68 12.33 17.48
N PRO A 8 7.07 13.53 17.65
CA PRO A 8 7.23 14.33 18.87
C PRO A 8 6.35 13.96 20.08
N ARG A 9 5.61 12.84 20.10
CA ARG A 9 4.69 12.49 21.21
C ARG A 9 4.67 10.99 21.46
N GLY A 10 4.69 10.59 22.73
CA GLY A 10 4.97 9.23 23.23
C GLY A 10 3.92 8.13 23.02
N ASP A 11 3.09 8.23 21.98
CA ASP A 11 2.34 7.08 21.42
C ASP A 11 3.17 6.54 20.25
N ASN A 12 3.17 5.22 20.00
CA ASN A 12 4.05 4.59 19.01
C ASN A 12 4.03 5.36 17.65
N PRO A 13 5.04 6.19 17.34
CA PRO A 13 4.88 7.40 16.52
C PRO A 13 4.68 7.13 15.02
N LEU A 14 4.60 5.85 14.64
CA LEU A 14 4.47 5.40 13.27
C LEU A 14 3.02 5.14 12.87
N ILE A 15 2.12 4.75 13.78
CA ILE A 15 0.75 4.35 13.43
C ILE A 15 -0.22 5.47 13.78
N THR A 16 -0.83 6.06 12.76
CA THR A 16 -1.79 7.16 12.89
C THR A 16 -3.20 6.66 12.58
N GLU A 17 -4.09 6.70 13.59
CA GLU A 17 -5.51 6.45 13.35
C GLU A 17 -6.14 7.59 12.55
N VAL A 18 -6.83 7.23 11.47
CA VAL A 18 -7.55 8.15 10.61
C VAL A 18 -9.05 7.91 10.75
N TRP A 19 -9.74 8.97 11.13
CA TRP A 19 -11.17 9.08 11.37
C TRP A 19 -11.77 10.15 10.45
N ALA A 20 -13.09 10.32 10.45
CA ALA A 20 -13.75 11.28 9.57
C ALA A 20 -13.28 12.74 9.79
N TYR A 21 -12.95 13.10 11.04
CA TYR A 21 -12.60 14.46 11.44
C TYR A 21 -11.16 14.86 11.08
N ASN A 22 -10.21 13.91 10.97
CA ASN A 22 -8.81 14.19 10.62
C ASN A 22 -8.42 13.65 9.22
N LEU A 23 -9.33 13.00 8.49
CA LEU A 23 -9.05 12.43 7.17
C LEU A 23 -8.33 13.39 6.22
N ASP A 24 -8.80 14.63 6.12
CA ASP A 24 -8.27 15.60 5.18
C ASP A 24 -6.81 15.99 5.52
N ASP A 25 -6.49 16.15 6.81
CA ASP A 25 -5.14 16.46 7.28
C ASP A 25 -4.18 15.28 7.13
N GLU A 26 -4.66 14.07 7.40
CA GLU A 26 -3.84 12.85 7.27
C GLU A 26 -3.55 12.49 5.82
N ILE A 27 -4.52 12.68 4.92
CA ILE A 27 -4.26 12.50 3.48
C ILE A 27 -3.20 13.51 3.00
N LEU A 28 -3.21 14.76 3.50
CA LEU A 28 -2.16 15.72 3.17
C LEU A 28 -0.79 15.30 3.71
N ARG A 29 -0.73 14.75 4.92
CA ARG A 29 0.52 14.19 5.48
C ARG A 29 1.02 13.01 4.65
N LEU A 30 0.15 12.06 4.32
CA LEU A 30 0.47 10.93 3.44
C LEU A 30 0.97 11.41 2.06
N ASP A 31 0.29 12.40 1.45
CA ASP A 31 0.68 13.00 0.17
C ASP A 31 2.09 13.61 0.21
N HIS A 32 2.49 14.20 1.34
CA HIS A 32 3.85 14.68 1.54
C HIS A 32 4.86 13.55 1.74
N CYS A 33 4.50 12.51 2.51
CA CYS A 33 5.39 11.36 2.74
C CYS A 33 5.68 10.56 1.48
N LEU A 34 4.68 10.36 0.61
CA LEU A 34 4.84 9.60 -0.65
C LEU A 34 5.84 10.21 -1.64
N LEU A 35 6.30 11.45 -1.41
CA LEU A 35 7.40 12.05 -2.17
C LEU A 35 8.77 11.40 -1.89
N LEU A 36 8.94 10.84 -0.69
CA LEU A 36 10.19 10.23 -0.24
C LEU A 36 10.04 8.72 -0.03
N TYR A 37 8.82 8.25 0.21
CA TYR A 37 8.51 6.88 0.59
C TYR A 37 7.45 6.29 -0.38
N PRO A 38 7.83 5.93 -1.63
CA PRO A 38 6.88 5.53 -2.67
C PRO A 38 6.42 4.06 -2.59
N VAL A 39 6.97 3.24 -1.69
CA VAL A 39 6.58 1.83 -1.54
C VAL A 39 5.46 1.73 -0.52
N MET A 40 4.31 1.14 -0.91
CA MET A 40 3.17 0.94 0.00
C MET A 40 2.99 -0.52 0.38
N SER A 41 2.93 -0.78 1.68
CA SER A 41 2.45 -2.05 2.25
C SER A 41 1.02 -1.87 2.74
N ILE A 42 0.18 -2.87 2.56
CA ILE A 42 -1.25 -2.84 2.92
C ILE A 42 -1.63 -4.04 3.78
N ASP A 43 -2.58 -3.78 4.68
CA ASP A 43 -3.32 -4.81 5.43
C ASP A 43 -4.75 -4.30 5.68
N THR A 44 -5.72 -5.20 5.80
CA THR A 44 -7.13 -4.85 6.03
C THR A 44 -7.77 -5.68 7.14
N GLU A 45 -8.65 -5.04 7.92
CA GLU A 45 -9.57 -5.75 8.80
C GLU A 45 -10.96 -5.78 8.17
N PHE A 46 -11.57 -6.96 8.18
CA PHE A 46 -12.87 -7.21 7.56
C PHE A 46 -13.63 -8.30 8.36
N PRO A 47 -14.96 -8.46 8.17
CA PRO A 47 -15.78 -9.27 9.06
C PRO A 47 -15.67 -10.79 8.82
N GLY A 48 -14.51 -11.25 8.35
CA GLY A 48 -14.20 -12.64 8.05
C GLY A 48 -14.90 -13.19 6.81
N CYS A 49 -14.73 -14.50 6.61
CA CYS A 49 -15.30 -15.22 5.48
C CYS A 49 -16.62 -15.91 5.86
N ILE A 50 -17.65 -15.74 5.02
CA ILE A 50 -18.95 -16.40 5.13
C ILE A 50 -18.84 -17.83 4.56
N LYS A 51 -18.25 -17.95 3.36
CA LYS A 51 -17.84 -19.22 2.76
C LYS A 51 -16.38 -19.51 3.06
N ARG A 52 -16.09 -20.73 3.50
CA ARG A 52 -14.71 -21.19 3.72
C ARG A 52 -14.22 -21.92 2.49
N THR A 53 -13.04 -21.53 2.01
CA THR A 53 -12.35 -22.24 0.94
C THR A 53 -11.47 -23.33 1.54
N PRO A 54 -11.62 -24.60 1.13
CA PRO A 54 -10.72 -25.68 1.53
C PRO A 54 -9.28 -25.46 1.08
N TRP A 55 -8.34 -26.09 1.77
CA TRP A 55 -6.93 -26.04 1.36
C TRP A 55 -6.70 -26.92 0.12
N GLY A 56 -5.92 -26.42 -0.84
CA GLY A 56 -5.62 -27.13 -2.09
C GLY A 56 -6.71 -27.06 -3.16
N THR A 57 -7.75 -26.24 -2.95
CA THR A 57 -8.77 -25.92 -3.96
C THR A 57 -8.13 -25.25 -5.19
N ILE A 58 -8.66 -25.52 -6.38
CA ILE A 58 -8.22 -24.90 -7.63
C ILE A 58 -8.54 -23.41 -7.66
N ASP A 59 -7.77 -22.64 -8.42
CA ASP A 59 -7.83 -21.17 -8.44
C ASP A 59 -9.25 -20.64 -8.75
N GLU A 60 -10.00 -21.26 -9.65
CA GLU A 60 -11.35 -20.82 -10.04
C GLU A 60 -12.36 -20.96 -8.90
N GLU A 61 -12.30 -22.05 -8.14
CA GLU A 61 -13.17 -22.29 -6.99
C GLU A 61 -12.77 -21.40 -5.80
N LEU A 62 -11.47 -21.23 -5.57
CA LEU A 62 -10.94 -20.30 -4.57
C LEU A 62 -11.40 -18.88 -4.88
N TYR A 63 -11.31 -18.47 -6.15
CA TYR A 63 -11.77 -17.17 -6.60
C TYR A 63 -13.29 -17.01 -6.41
N ALA A 64 -14.08 -18.05 -6.70
CA ALA A 64 -15.54 -17.98 -6.53
C ALA A 64 -15.95 -17.73 -5.07
N ASP A 65 -15.30 -18.40 -4.11
CA ASP A 65 -15.53 -18.17 -2.68
C ASP A 65 -15.02 -16.82 -2.20
N PHE A 66 -13.80 -16.44 -2.59
CA PHE A 66 -13.23 -15.12 -2.33
C PHE A 66 -14.15 -14.00 -2.84
N ARG A 67 -14.58 -14.11 -4.10
CA ARG A 67 -15.52 -13.20 -4.74
C ARG A 67 -16.82 -13.10 -3.96
N PHE A 68 -17.40 -14.24 -3.59
CA PHE A 68 -18.63 -14.28 -2.81
C PHE A 68 -18.44 -13.53 -1.49
N ASN A 69 -17.41 -13.86 -0.72
CA ASN A 69 -17.16 -13.23 0.58
C ASN A 69 -17.00 -11.71 0.47
N VAL A 70 -16.11 -11.25 -0.42
CA VAL A 70 -15.79 -9.84 -0.56
C VAL A 70 -16.97 -9.03 -1.10
N ASN A 71 -17.79 -9.59 -1.99
CA ASN A 71 -19.00 -8.92 -2.49
C ASN A 71 -20.15 -8.88 -1.47
N GLN A 72 -20.17 -9.76 -0.48
CA GLN A 72 -21.24 -9.81 0.55
C GLN A 72 -20.90 -9.02 1.81
N THR A 73 -19.63 -8.65 2.00
CA THR A 73 -19.15 -8.03 3.23
C THR A 73 -18.56 -6.65 2.94
N LYS A 74 -18.19 -5.91 4.00
CA LYS A 74 -17.62 -4.57 3.88
C LYS A 74 -16.31 -4.51 4.66
N VAL A 75 -15.31 -3.85 4.10
CA VAL A 75 -14.06 -3.56 4.80
C VAL A 75 -14.33 -2.69 6.03
N ILE A 76 -13.64 -2.98 7.13
CA ILE A 76 -13.80 -2.27 8.41
C ILE A 76 -12.65 -1.29 8.64
N GLN A 77 -11.42 -1.77 8.43
CA GLN A 77 -10.22 -0.93 8.45
C GLN A 77 -9.35 -1.24 7.23
N LEU A 78 -8.67 -0.22 6.71
CA LEU A 78 -7.63 -0.37 5.70
C LEU A 78 -6.40 0.38 6.20
N CYS A 79 -5.26 -0.29 6.19
CA CYS A 79 -4.02 0.29 6.66
C CYS A 79 -2.99 0.34 5.56
N VAL A 80 -2.24 1.44 5.52
CA VAL A 80 -1.09 1.56 4.63
C VAL A 80 0.13 1.99 5.41
N THR A 81 1.25 1.30 5.17
CA THR A 81 2.56 1.71 5.62
C THR A 81 3.38 2.13 4.41
N VAL A 82 3.95 3.33 4.45
CA VAL A 82 4.83 3.84 3.39
C VAL A 82 6.29 3.67 3.77
N SER A 83 7.10 3.28 2.81
CA SER A 83 8.54 3.11 2.96
C SER A 83 9.30 3.55 1.71
N ASP A 84 10.60 3.76 1.84
CA ASP A 84 11.50 3.99 0.72
C ASP A 84 12.04 2.65 0.20
N GLU A 85 12.84 2.70 -0.88
CA GLU A 85 13.43 1.50 -1.48
C GLU A 85 14.47 0.79 -0.59
N SER A 86 14.90 1.44 0.50
CA SER A 86 15.80 0.87 1.51
C SER A 86 15.04 0.38 2.76
N GLY A 87 13.71 0.37 2.70
CA GLY A 87 12.83 -0.07 3.78
C GLY A 87 12.78 0.87 4.98
N ASN A 88 13.22 2.13 4.86
CA ASN A 88 12.99 3.12 5.91
C ASN A 88 11.51 3.51 5.92
N ILE A 89 10.87 3.45 7.10
CA ILE A 89 9.45 3.73 7.25
C ILE A 89 9.20 5.24 7.31
N GLY A 90 8.30 5.73 6.44
CA GLY A 90 7.83 7.11 6.43
C GLY A 90 6.59 7.35 7.28
N GLY A 91 5.83 6.29 7.59
CA GLY A 91 4.64 6.33 8.44
C GLY A 91 3.63 5.25 8.10
N THR A 92 2.66 5.05 8.98
CA THR A 92 1.56 4.11 8.86
C THR A 92 0.24 4.83 9.15
N TRP A 93 -0.74 4.66 8.27
CA TRP A 93 -2.09 5.24 8.41
C TRP A 93 -3.12 4.14 8.47
N GLU A 94 -3.91 4.14 9.54
CA GLU A 94 -5.01 3.21 9.78
C GLU A 94 -6.35 3.92 9.52
N PHE A 95 -6.96 3.65 8.37
CA PHE A 95 -8.23 4.25 8.00
C PHE A 95 -9.39 3.43 8.57
N ASN A 96 -10.17 4.06 9.44
CA ASN A 96 -11.31 3.46 10.14
C ASN A 96 -12.62 3.79 9.42
N PHE A 97 -13.38 2.80 8.98
CA PHE A 97 -14.60 3.03 8.17
C PHE A 97 -15.91 2.89 8.96
N SER A 98 -16.91 3.70 8.57
CA SER A 98 -18.25 3.74 9.18
C SER A 98 -19.33 2.97 8.41
N ASP A 99 -18.95 2.32 7.30
CA ASP A 99 -19.90 1.71 6.37
C ASP A 99 -20.37 0.31 6.79
N PHE A 100 -19.61 -0.35 7.68
CA PHE A 100 -19.94 -1.65 8.26
C PHE A 100 -20.73 -1.49 9.56
N ASP A 101 -21.82 -2.23 9.68
CA ASP A 101 -22.66 -2.32 10.86
C ASP A 101 -22.95 -3.78 11.21
N PRO A 102 -22.40 -4.31 12.33
CA PRO A 102 -22.56 -5.72 12.70
C PRO A 102 -24.01 -6.13 13.01
N GLU A 103 -24.94 -5.19 13.19
CA GLU A 103 -26.35 -5.51 13.44
C GLU A 103 -27.13 -5.87 12.18
N ILE A 104 -26.67 -5.39 11.00
CA ILE A 104 -27.42 -5.52 9.74
C ILE A 104 -26.60 -6.08 8.58
N ASP A 105 -25.27 -5.92 8.60
CA ASP A 105 -24.41 -6.35 7.52
C ASP A 105 -24.01 -7.82 7.67
N ALA A 106 -23.85 -8.51 6.56
CA ALA A 106 -23.38 -9.89 6.55
C ALA A 106 -21.95 -9.97 7.11
N HIS A 107 -21.71 -10.96 7.97
CA HIS A 107 -20.43 -11.16 8.63
C HIS A 107 -20.29 -12.59 9.14
N ASN A 108 -19.06 -12.97 9.48
CA ASN A 108 -18.78 -14.15 10.28
C ASN A 108 -18.85 -13.77 11.78
N PRO A 109 -19.78 -14.35 12.58
CA PRO A 109 -19.93 -14.00 13.99
C PRO A 109 -18.66 -14.23 14.82
N ALA A 110 -17.88 -15.27 14.50
CA ALA A 110 -16.63 -15.55 15.19
C ALA A 110 -15.58 -14.46 14.93
N SER A 111 -15.52 -13.95 13.70
CA SER A 111 -14.63 -12.84 13.34
C SER A 111 -15.03 -11.53 14.04
N ILE A 112 -16.33 -11.22 14.13
CA ILE A 112 -16.77 -10.03 14.89
C ILE A 112 -16.45 -10.16 16.38
N CYS A 113 -16.68 -11.33 16.98
CA CYS A 113 -16.31 -11.57 18.36
C CYS A 113 -14.80 -11.38 18.58
N PHE A 114 -13.99 -11.94 17.68
CA PHE A 114 -12.55 -11.81 17.70
C PHE A 114 -12.08 -10.35 17.58
N LEU A 115 -12.62 -9.58 16.64
CA LEU A 115 -12.27 -8.17 16.47
C LEU A 115 -12.63 -7.33 17.70
N LYS A 116 -13.80 -7.56 18.31
CA LYS A 116 -14.18 -6.90 19.58
C LYS A 116 -13.21 -7.25 20.71
N GLN A 117 -12.81 -8.51 20.81
CA GLN A 117 -11.85 -8.97 21.83
C GLN A 117 -10.46 -8.35 21.64
N ASN A 118 -10.08 -8.04 20.40
CA ASN A 118 -8.85 -7.31 20.08
C ASN A 118 -9.04 -5.78 20.08
N GLY A 119 -10.11 -5.26 20.70
CA GLY A 119 -10.25 -3.83 20.97
C GLY A 119 -10.92 -2.99 19.88
N LEU A 120 -11.48 -3.61 18.84
CA LEU A 120 -12.22 -2.88 17.81
C LEU A 120 -13.59 -2.41 18.33
N ASP A 121 -13.78 -1.09 18.37
CA ASP A 121 -15.03 -0.45 18.80
C ASP A 121 -15.93 -0.13 17.60
N PHE A 122 -16.90 -1.00 17.35
CA PHE A 122 -17.91 -0.82 16.30
C PHE A 122 -18.83 0.40 16.51
N GLY A 123 -19.05 0.81 17.77
CA GLY A 123 -19.82 2.01 18.08
C GLY A 123 -19.06 3.27 17.65
N LYS A 124 -17.75 3.34 17.96
CA LYS A 124 -16.85 4.39 17.50
C LYS A 124 -16.73 4.40 15.97
N LEU A 125 -16.58 3.24 15.33
CA LEU A 125 -16.54 3.13 13.85
C LEU A 125 -17.80 3.72 13.21
N LYS A 126 -18.99 3.33 13.69
CA LYS A 126 -20.27 3.82 13.17
C LYS A 126 -20.43 5.33 13.34
N LYS A 127 -19.94 5.88 14.47
CA LYS A 127 -20.08 7.29 14.84
C LYS A 127 -19.05 8.20 14.17
N ASP A 128 -17.77 7.84 14.25
CA ASP A 128 -16.63 8.70 13.94
C ASP A 128 -15.84 8.22 12.70
N GLY A 129 -16.18 7.04 12.16
CA GLY A 129 -15.51 6.44 11.03
C GLY A 129 -15.71 7.18 9.70
N ILE A 130 -14.75 6.98 8.81
CA ILE A 130 -14.73 7.55 7.47
C ILE A 130 -15.79 6.86 6.61
N LYS A 131 -16.47 7.62 5.75
CA LYS A 131 -17.23 7.01 4.64
C LYS A 131 -16.26 6.51 3.58
N VAL A 132 -16.33 5.23 3.20
CA VAL A 132 -15.42 4.61 2.21
C VAL A 132 -15.36 5.44 0.92
N ARG A 133 -16.50 6.00 0.46
CA ARG A 133 -16.54 6.88 -0.71
C ARG A 133 -15.71 8.17 -0.54
N LYS A 134 -15.69 8.78 0.65
CA LYS A 134 -14.88 9.98 0.93
C LYS A 134 -13.39 9.64 0.91
N PHE A 135 -13.03 8.50 1.53
CA PHE A 135 -11.68 7.93 1.45
C PHE A 135 -11.25 7.71 0.00
N ALA A 136 -12.06 7.01 -0.80
CA ALA A 136 -11.76 6.65 -2.18
C ALA A 136 -11.33 7.86 -3.02
N ILE A 137 -12.11 8.96 -2.95
CA ILE A 137 -11.84 10.18 -3.73
C ILE A 137 -10.48 10.78 -3.37
N ARG A 138 -10.13 10.82 -2.08
CA ARG A 138 -8.90 11.47 -1.59
C ARG A 138 -7.68 10.58 -1.74
N PHE A 139 -7.81 9.31 -1.40
CA PHE A 139 -6.73 8.34 -1.48
C PHE A 139 -6.34 8.06 -2.93
N LEU A 140 -7.32 7.84 -3.82
CA LEU A 140 -7.07 7.57 -5.24
C LEU A 140 -6.41 8.75 -5.95
N TYR A 141 -6.79 9.99 -5.61
CA TYR A 141 -6.12 11.18 -6.12
C TYR A 141 -4.63 11.19 -5.72
N THR A 142 -4.35 10.91 -4.45
CA THR A 142 -3.00 10.88 -3.88
C THR A 142 -2.15 9.80 -4.53
N MET A 143 -2.65 8.56 -4.63
CA MET A 143 -1.98 7.46 -5.32
C MET A 143 -1.61 7.82 -6.77
N ARG A 144 -2.55 8.37 -7.54
CA ARG A 144 -2.33 8.73 -8.94
C ARG A 144 -1.30 9.84 -9.11
N LYS A 145 -1.34 10.84 -8.23
CA LYS A 145 -0.37 11.95 -8.23
C LYS A 145 1.06 11.45 -8.02
N HIS A 146 1.24 10.44 -7.18
CA HIS A 146 2.56 9.84 -6.92
C HIS A 146 2.89 8.67 -7.83
N ALA A 147 1.97 8.29 -8.72
CA ALA A 147 2.08 7.12 -9.59
C ALA A 147 2.37 5.85 -8.79
N ILE A 148 1.69 5.62 -7.66
CA ILE A 148 1.94 4.41 -6.87
C ILE A 148 1.42 3.19 -7.62
N HIS A 149 2.30 2.25 -7.91
CA HIS A 149 2.02 1.06 -8.72
C HIS A 149 2.63 -0.22 -8.13
N GLN A 150 3.26 -0.16 -6.96
CA GLN A 150 3.78 -1.34 -6.27
C GLN A 150 3.14 -1.44 -4.88
N TRP A 151 2.62 -2.63 -4.58
CA TRP A 151 1.95 -2.96 -3.33
C TRP A 151 2.61 -4.16 -2.68
N ILE A 152 2.90 -4.07 -1.40
CA ILE A 152 3.41 -5.17 -0.60
C ILE A 152 2.29 -5.68 0.31
N THR A 153 2.10 -6.99 0.32
CA THR A 153 1.06 -7.65 1.12
C THR A 153 1.61 -8.86 1.85
N PHE A 154 0.87 -9.38 2.83
CA PHE A 154 1.10 -10.70 3.38
C PHE A 154 -0.20 -11.50 3.29
N HIS A 155 -0.26 -12.52 2.44
CA HIS A 155 -1.49 -13.26 2.18
C HIS A 155 -2.63 -12.36 1.65
N GLY A 156 -2.29 -11.46 0.73
CA GLY A 156 -3.06 -10.24 0.46
C GLY A 156 -4.21 -10.35 -0.53
N LEU A 157 -4.71 -11.55 -0.83
CA LEU A 157 -5.81 -11.70 -1.80
C LEU A 157 -7.05 -10.89 -1.39
N TYR A 158 -7.43 -10.99 -0.11
CA TYR A 158 -8.54 -10.22 0.45
C TYR A 158 -8.24 -8.73 0.53
N ASP A 159 -7.02 -8.34 0.93
CA ASP A 159 -6.62 -6.93 1.01
C ASP A 159 -6.74 -6.23 -0.35
N ILE A 160 -6.24 -6.86 -1.42
CA ILE A 160 -6.34 -6.32 -2.78
C ILE A 160 -7.80 -6.29 -3.25
N GLY A 161 -8.59 -7.32 -2.95
CA GLY A 161 -10.02 -7.36 -3.25
C GLY A 161 -10.78 -6.19 -2.62
N TYR A 162 -10.57 -5.94 -1.33
CA TYR A 162 -11.16 -4.80 -0.64
C TYR A 162 -10.60 -3.46 -1.11
N LEU A 163 -9.32 -3.38 -1.45
CA LEU A 163 -8.71 -2.16 -1.98
C LEU A 163 -9.42 -1.72 -3.28
N ILE A 164 -9.62 -2.62 -4.25
CA ILE A 164 -10.25 -2.25 -5.52
C ILE A 164 -11.73 -1.89 -5.37
N LEU A 165 -12.45 -2.50 -4.41
CA LEU A 165 -13.81 -2.10 -4.05
C LEU A 165 -13.84 -0.74 -3.35
N ALA A 166 -12.99 -0.55 -2.35
CA ALA A 166 -12.92 0.67 -1.56
C ALA A 166 -12.56 1.88 -2.43
N LEU A 167 -11.66 1.70 -3.40
CA LEU A 167 -11.30 2.74 -4.37
C LEU A 167 -12.35 2.97 -5.46
N GLY A 168 -13.42 2.18 -5.49
CA GLY A 168 -14.48 2.26 -6.51
C GLY A 168 -13.97 1.93 -7.92
N VAL A 169 -12.91 1.11 -8.02
CA VAL A 169 -12.41 0.60 -9.32
C VAL A 169 -13.46 -0.31 -9.94
N VAL A 170 -14.12 -1.11 -9.10
CA VAL A 170 -15.25 -1.96 -9.43
C VAL A 170 -16.37 -1.73 -8.41
N LYS A 171 -17.62 -2.00 -8.82
CA LYS A 171 -18.77 -2.00 -7.89
C LYS A 171 -18.91 -3.33 -7.14
N SER A 172 -18.46 -4.40 -7.79
CA SER A 172 -18.42 -5.78 -7.30
C SER A 172 -17.25 -6.46 -8.00
N LEU A 173 -16.61 -7.43 -7.35
CA LEU A 173 -15.57 -8.24 -7.97
C LEU A 173 -16.11 -8.96 -9.22
N PRO A 174 -15.32 -9.03 -10.31
CA PRO A 174 -15.75 -9.53 -11.61
C PRO A 174 -16.11 -11.01 -11.58
N GLU A 175 -16.84 -11.51 -12.57
CA GLU A 175 -17.33 -12.90 -12.57
C GLU A 175 -16.20 -13.93 -12.71
N THR A 176 -15.12 -13.58 -13.41
CA THR A 176 -14.02 -14.50 -13.69
C THR A 176 -12.71 -14.08 -13.02
N LEU A 177 -11.88 -15.06 -12.68
CA LEU A 177 -10.53 -14.83 -12.14
C LEU A 177 -9.69 -14.01 -13.12
N GLY A 178 -9.67 -14.36 -14.41
CA GLY A 178 -8.87 -13.63 -15.40
C GLY A 178 -9.25 -12.15 -15.53
N GLU A 179 -10.54 -11.80 -15.39
CA GLU A 179 -10.96 -10.39 -15.36
C GLU A 179 -10.49 -9.69 -14.08
N PHE A 180 -10.52 -10.36 -12.93
CA PHE A 180 -9.97 -9.83 -11.68
C PHE A 180 -8.46 -9.54 -11.81
N GLU A 181 -7.70 -10.51 -12.28
CA GLU A 181 -6.25 -10.38 -12.49
C GLU A 181 -5.94 -9.19 -13.42
N TRP A 182 -6.69 -9.08 -14.53
CA TRP A 182 -6.56 -7.98 -15.47
C TRP A 182 -6.86 -6.62 -14.84
N ILE A 183 -7.92 -6.51 -14.04
CA ILE A 183 -8.28 -5.27 -13.35
C ILE A 183 -7.19 -4.88 -12.35
N VAL A 184 -6.70 -5.83 -11.55
CA VAL A 184 -5.66 -5.57 -10.54
C VAL A 184 -4.37 -5.12 -11.21
N ALA A 185 -3.87 -5.86 -12.19
CA ALA A 185 -2.65 -5.49 -12.93
C ALA A 185 -2.75 -4.08 -13.53
N ARG A 186 -3.92 -3.73 -14.10
CA ARG A 186 -4.16 -2.45 -14.77
C ARG A 186 -4.37 -1.26 -13.83
N ARG A 187 -5.09 -1.47 -12.72
CA ARG A 187 -5.62 -0.37 -11.89
C ARG A 187 -4.86 -0.20 -10.58
N VAL A 188 -4.31 -1.29 -10.05
CA VAL A 188 -3.54 -1.31 -8.80
C VAL A 188 -2.05 -1.34 -9.13
N GLY A 189 -1.64 -2.30 -9.94
CA GLY A 189 -0.27 -2.49 -10.38
C GLY A 189 0.37 -3.77 -9.91
N THR A 190 1.68 -3.72 -9.69
CA THR A 190 2.48 -4.83 -9.23
C THR A 190 2.20 -5.09 -7.76
N VAL A 191 1.94 -6.35 -7.43
CA VAL A 191 1.79 -6.79 -6.04
C VAL A 191 2.91 -7.77 -5.71
N ARG A 192 3.47 -7.66 -4.50
CA ARG A 192 4.41 -8.62 -3.92
C ARG A 192 3.82 -9.16 -2.63
N ASP A 193 3.51 -10.44 -2.62
CA ASP A 193 3.00 -11.11 -1.42
C ASP A 193 4.14 -11.81 -0.68
N LEU A 194 4.43 -11.36 0.54
CA LEU A 194 5.51 -11.91 1.36
C LEU A 194 5.33 -13.39 1.69
N LYS A 195 4.08 -13.85 1.82
CA LYS A 195 3.79 -15.26 2.08
C LYS A 195 4.04 -16.11 0.84
N HIS A 196 3.82 -15.56 -0.35
CA HIS A 196 4.25 -16.18 -1.60
C HIS A 196 5.78 -16.21 -1.70
N MET A 197 6.46 -15.08 -1.45
CA MET A 197 7.91 -14.97 -1.49
C MET A 197 8.60 -15.96 -0.53
N ALA A 198 8.05 -16.16 0.67
CA ALA A 198 8.57 -17.10 1.66
C ALA A 198 8.63 -18.56 1.19
N ARG A 199 7.91 -18.94 0.12
CA ARG A 199 8.00 -20.27 -0.50
C ARG A 199 9.38 -20.55 -1.10
N PHE A 200 10.10 -19.50 -1.48
CA PHE A 200 11.42 -19.58 -2.14
C PHE A 200 12.57 -19.32 -1.16
N CYS A 201 12.29 -19.19 0.13
CA CYS A 201 13.27 -18.90 1.16
C CYS A 201 13.54 -20.12 2.02
N GLU A 202 14.81 -20.51 2.14
CA GLU A 202 15.21 -21.55 3.07
C GLU A 202 14.88 -21.14 4.52
N GLY A 203 14.37 -22.06 5.32
CA GLY A 203 14.02 -21.81 6.73
C GLY A 203 12.69 -21.11 6.97
N LEU A 204 11.95 -20.72 5.92
CA LEU A 204 10.62 -20.08 6.04
C LEU A 204 9.46 -21.04 5.74
N GLU A 205 9.58 -22.30 6.17
CA GLU A 205 8.50 -23.33 6.16
C GLU A 205 7.72 -23.45 4.83
N GLY A 206 8.38 -23.18 3.70
CA GLY A 206 7.74 -23.16 2.38
C GLY A 206 6.55 -22.19 2.29
N GLY A 207 6.57 -21.09 3.05
CA GLY A 207 5.50 -20.08 3.10
C GLY A 207 4.27 -20.48 3.92
N ASN A 208 4.24 -21.67 4.55
CA ASN A 208 3.10 -22.15 5.34
C ASN A 208 3.08 -21.62 6.78
N LEU A 209 3.28 -20.31 6.94
CA LEU A 209 3.34 -19.66 8.25
C LEU A 209 2.48 -18.39 8.30
N GLY A 210 2.25 -17.88 9.51
CA GLY A 210 1.59 -16.59 9.76
C GLY A 210 2.60 -15.45 9.90
N LEU A 211 2.14 -14.21 9.76
CA LEU A 211 2.97 -13.00 9.81
C LEU A 211 3.82 -12.90 11.09
N GLU A 212 3.23 -13.29 12.23
CA GLU A 212 3.93 -13.32 13.52
C GLU A 212 5.11 -14.30 13.53
N LYS A 213 4.89 -15.51 12.98
CA LYS A 213 5.93 -16.53 12.89
C LYS A 213 7.04 -16.10 11.92
N LEU A 214 6.69 -15.41 10.84
CA LEU A 214 7.65 -14.84 9.90
C LEU A 214 8.54 -13.81 10.62
N GLY A 215 7.91 -12.94 11.42
CA GLY A 215 8.57 -12.04 12.36
C GLY A 215 9.62 -12.71 13.23
N GLN A 216 9.22 -13.77 13.91
CA GLN A 216 10.09 -14.52 14.82
C GLN A 216 11.27 -15.17 14.09
N LEU A 217 11.04 -15.78 12.92
CA LEU A 217 12.10 -16.45 12.15
C LEU A 217 13.12 -15.47 11.57
N LEU A 218 12.71 -14.23 11.26
CA LEU A 218 13.56 -13.19 10.70
C LEU A 218 14.08 -12.19 11.74
N ASP A 219 13.88 -12.48 13.03
CA ASP A 219 14.26 -11.62 14.16
C ASP A 219 13.78 -10.17 14.00
N GLN A 220 12.52 -10.02 13.56
CA GLN A 220 11.87 -8.74 13.37
C GLN A 220 10.88 -8.50 14.51
N LYS A 221 11.10 -7.41 15.26
CA LYS A 221 10.21 -7.02 16.35
C LYS A 221 8.95 -6.34 15.80
N ARG A 222 7.78 -6.74 16.33
CA ARG A 222 6.49 -6.09 16.10
C ARG A 222 6.38 -4.76 16.85
N PHE A 223 5.75 -3.79 16.20
CA PHE A 223 5.36 -2.51 16.78
C PHE A 223 3.84 -2.37 16.76
N GLY A 224 3.22 -2.21 17.93
CA GLY A 224 1.76 -2.25 18.09
C GLY A 224 1.21 -3.64 18.44
N LEU A 225 -0.10 -3.75 18.53
CA LEU A 225 -0.80 -4.98 18.89
C LEU A 225 -0.96 -5.89 17.68
N LYS A 226 -0.96 -7.20 17.88
CA LYS A 226 -1.26 -8.18 16.84
C LYS A 226 -2.75 -8.12 16.49
N HIS A 227 -3.14 -8.36 15.24
CA HIS A 227 -4.54 -8.32 14.79
C HIS A 227 -5.11 -6.90 14.79
N HIS A 228 -4.25 -5.96 14.40
CA HIS A 228 -4.59 -4.59 14.10
C HIS A 228 -3.90 -4.23 12.80
N ALA A 229 -4.67 -3.85 11.79
CA ALA A 229 -4.14 -3.65 10.45
C ALA A 229 -3.00 -2.62 10.39
N GLY A 230 -2.95 -1.61 11.28
CA GLY A 230 -1.83 -0.68 11.34
C GLY A 230 -0.52 -1.40 11.69
N SER A 231 -0.56 -2.20 12.75
CA SER A 231 0.59 -2.98 13.24
C SER A 231 0.99 -4.09 12.26
N ASP A 232 0.02 -4.76 11.64
CA ASP A 232 0.26 -5.81 10.65
C ASP A 232 0.80 -5.27 9.31
N SER A 233 0.29 -4.13 8.81
CA SER A 233 0.87 -3.48 7.61
C SER A 233 2.30 -2.98 7.83
N LEU A 234 2.60 -2.47 9.02
CA LEU A 234 3.95 -2.03 9.40
C LEU A 234 4.91 -3.23 9.50
N MET A 235 4.46 -4.32 10.12
CA MET A 235 5.22 -5.55 10.20
C MET A 235 5.50 -6.12 8.81
N THR A 236 4.51 -6.10 7.91
CA THR A 236 4.67 -6.47 6.49
C THR A 236 5.74 -5.62 5.82
N ALA A 237 5.73 -4.28 5.97
CA ALA A 237 6.74 -3.41 5.38
C ALA A 237 8.17 -3.73 5.88
N LEU A 238 8.33 -3.92 7.18
CA LEU A 238 9.63 -4.23 7.80
C LEU A 238 10.15 -5.61 7.38
N LEU A 239 9.26 -6.60 7.27
CA LEU A 239 9.61 -7.94 6.84
C LEU A 239 9.98 -8.01 5.37
N HIS A 240 9.32 -7.23 4.51
CA HIS A 240 9.67 -7.14 3.10
C HIS A 240 11.14 -6.74 2.93
N GLU A 241 11.56 -5.65 3.59
CA GLU A 241 12.96 -5.22 3.55
C GLU A 241 13.90 -6.28 4.12
N LYS A 242 13.53 -6.90 5.24
CA LYS A 242 14.34 -7.95 5.87
C LYS A 242 14.52 -9.15 4.94
N MET A 243 13.48 -9.54 4.21
CA MET A 243 13.53 -10.62 3.22
C MET A 243 14.46 -10.24 2.06
N LEU A 244 14.33 -9.03 1.51
CA LEU A 244 15.21 -8.54 0.44
C LEU A 244 16.70 -8.47 0.85
N GLN A 245 16.99 -8.24 2.13
CA GLN A 245 18.36 -8.24 2.67
C GLN A 245 18.96 -9.64 2.83
N LEU A 246 18.13 -10.66 3.06
CA LEU A 246 18.58 -12.01 3.43
C LEU A 246 18.54 -13.00 2.27
N TYR A 247 17.66 -12.79 1.30
CA TYR A 247 17.42 -13.71 0.19
C TYR A 247 17.54 -12.99 -1.14
N ASP A 248 17.97 -13.72 -2.16
CA ASP A 248 18.04 -13.21 -3.52
C ASP A 248 16.68 -13.37 -4.20
N PHE A 249 16.08 -12.25 -4.59
CA PHE A 249 14.80 -12.20 -5.27
C PHE A 249 14.93 -11.55 -6.63
N ASN A 250 14.25 -12.11 -7.62
CA ASN A 250 14.07 -11.47 -8.91
C ASN A 250 12.58 -11.16 -9.15
N ALA A 251 12.31 -10.25 -10.08
CA ALA A 251 10.95 -9.86 -10.41
C ALA A 251 10.09 -11.04 -10.91
N GLU A 252 10.69 -12.04 -11.56
CA GLU A 252 9.96 -13.18 -12.14
C GLU A 252 9.30 -14.08 -11.09
N ILE A 253 9.83 -14.09 -9.86
CA ILE A 253 9.33 -14.92 -8.75
C ILE A 253 8.52 -14.13 -7.71
N CYS A 254 8.58 -12.79 -7.71
CA CYS A 254 7.91 -11.96 -6.70
C CYS A 254 6.78 -11.11 -7.26
N ASP A 255 6.93 -10.59 -8.47
CA ASP A 255 6.04 -9.56 -8.98
C ASP A 255 4.77 -10.16 -9.59
N GLY A 256 3.63 -9.65 -9.14
CA GLY A 256 2.31 -10.03 -9.65
C GLY A 256 1.73 -11.29 -9.01
N PHE A 257 2.33 -11.81 -7.94
CA PHE A 257 1.80 -12.98 -7.24
C PHE A 257 1.02 -12.59 -5.98
N LEU A 258 -0.16 -13.17 -5.81
CA LEU A 258 -0.89 -13.20 -4.54
C LEU A 258 -0.91 -14.63 -4.02
N TYR A 259 -0.63 -14.80 -2.72
CA TYR A 259 -0.68 -16.12 -2.12
C TYR A 259 -2.09 -16.70 -2.21
N GLY A 260 -2.19 -17.95 -2.65
CA GLY A 260 -3.45 -18.66 -2.86
C GLY A 260 -3.76 -18.87 -4.34
N LEU A 261 -3.25 -18.02 -5.23
CA LEU A 261 -3.34 -18.21 -6.67
C LEU A 261 -2.08 -18.90 -7.20
N SER A 262 -2.23 -19.73 -8.24
CA SER A 262 -1.13 -20.48 -8.85
C SER A 262 -0.34 -19.68 -9.89
N LYS A 263 -0.96 -18.65 -10.48
CA LYS A 263 -0.37 -17.83 -11.55
C LYS A 263 -0.08 -16.40 -11.07
N LYS A 264 0.93 -15.78 -11.68
CA LYS A 264 1.11 -14.33 -11.58
C LYS A 264 0.09 -13.62 -12.45
N PHE A 265 -0.27 -12.41 -12.06
CA PHE A 265 -1.03 -11.50 -12.89
C PHE A 265 -0.25 -11.19 -14.16
N GLU A 266 -0.82 -11.50 -15.32
CA GLU A 266 -0.20 -11.20 -16.60
C GLU A 266 -0.27 -9.69 -16.87
N GLU A 267 0.89 -9.02 -16.88
CA GLU A 267 1.01 -7.69 -17.47
C GLU A 267 1.16 -7.82 -19.00
N PHE A 268 0.25 -7.21 -19.76
CA PHE A 268 0.43 -7.07 -21.20
C PHE A 268 1.66 -6.19 -21.48
N VAL A 269 2.59 -6.66 -22.33
CA VAL A 269 3.85 -5.97 -22.70
C VAL A 269 3.63 -4.53 -23.18
N GLY A 270 2.56 -4.28 -23.95
CA GLY A 270 2.18 -2.93 -24.39
C GLY A 270 1.76 -1.98 -23.26
N MET A 271 1.29 -2.51 -22.13
CA MET A 271 0.87 -1.72 -20.97
C MET A 271 2.05 -1.25 -20.12
N GLN A 272 3.13 -2.04 -20.01
CA GLN A 272 4.34 -1.58 -19.33
C GLN A 272 4.89 -0.31 -19.95
N SER A 273 4.99 -0.27 -21.29
CA SER A 273 5.43 0.93 -22.02
C SER A 273 4.54 2.14 -21.73
N HIS A 274 3.21 1.99 -21.72
CA HIS A 274 2.31 3.09 -21.40
C HIS A 274 2.42 3.55 -19.93
N ARG A 275 2.60 2.63 -18.97
CA ARG A 275 2.78 2.97 -17.56
C ARG A 275 4.08 3.73 -17.33
N ILE A 276 5.18 3.26 -17.91
CA ILE A 276 6.47 3.94 -17.84
C ILE A 276 6.36 5.32 -18.47
N TYR A 277 5.67 5.44 -19.61
CA TYR A 277 5.40 6.74 -20.24
C TYR A 277 4.64 7.70 -19.30
N VAL A 278 3.58 7.23 -18.64
CA VAL A 278 2.80 8.04 -17.69
C VAL A 278 3.67 8.45 -16.49
N GLN A 279 4.49 7.55 -15.94
CA GLN A 279 5.45 7.88 -14.86
C GLN A 279 6.42 8.98 -15.29
N ILE A 280 7.02 8.87 -16.49
CA ILE A 280 7.91 9.90 -17.05
C ILE A 280 7.17 11.23 -17.10
N LYS A 281 5.95 11.26 -17.64
CA LYS A 281 5.15 12.50 -17.72
C LYS A 281 4.79 13.06 -16.34
N CYS A 282 4.46 12.21 -15.38
CA CYS A 282 4.23 12.64 -14.00
C CYS A 282 5.49 13.23 -13.37
N ALA A 283 6.65 12.60 -13.56
CA ALA A 283 7.93 13.09 -13.06
C ALA A 283 8.35 14.41 -13.73
N GLU A 284 8.16 14.58 -15.04
CA GLU A 284 8.37 15.85 -15.76
C GLU A 284 7.54 16.98 -15.13
N VAL A 285 6.25 16.72 -14.85
CA VAL A 285 5.34 17.68 -14.20
C VAL A 285 5.78 17.96 -12.76
N LYS A 286 6.14 16.94 -11.97
CA LYS A 286 6.67 17.10 -10.61
C LYS A 286 7.91 18.01 -10.62
N ALA A 287 8.86 17.75 -11.52
CA ALA A 287 10.06 18.57 -11.67
C ALA A 287 9.73 20.03 -12.02
N MET A 288 8.78 20.26 -12.91
CA MET A 288 8.30 21.61 -13.24
C MET A 288 7.69 22.33 -12.02
N VAL A 289 6.86 21.64 -11.23
CA VAL A 289 6.26 22.18 -10.01
C VAL A 289 7.33 22.52 -8.97
N ILE A 290 8.31 21.64 -8.76
CA ILE A 290 9.43 21.86 -7.83
C ILE A 290 10.23 23.10 -8.27
N ARG A 291 10.60 23.19 -9.56
CA ARG A 291 11.31 24.37 -10.11
C ARG A 291 10.52 25.66 -9.87
N LYS A 292 9.20 25.64 -10.07
CA LYS A 292 8.32 26.80 -9.82
C LYS A 292 8.28 27.19 -8.33
N LYS A 293 8.28 26.21 -7.40
CA LYS A 293 8.40 26.48 -5.96
C LYS A 293 9.76 27.07 -5.60
N MET A 294 10.85 26.53 -6.15
CA MET A 294 12.20 27.06 -5.94
C MET A 294 12.32 28.51 -6.43
N LEU A 295 11.77 28.83 -7.62
CA LEU A 295 11.71 30.20 -8.13
C LEU A 295 10.91 31.13 -7.21
N LYS A 296 9.76 30.69 -6.71
CA LYS A 296 8.98 31.48 -5.74
C LYS A 296 9.76 31.77 -4.45
N LEU A 297 10.47 30.77 -3.92
CA LEU A 297 11.32 30.98 -2.73
C LEU A 297 12.44 31.97 -3.01
N PHE A 298 13.04 31.90 -4.20
CA PHE A 298 14.11 32.80 -4.62
C PHE A 298 13.65 34.26 -4.74
N TYR A 299 12.45 34.51 -5.28
CA TYR A 299 11.91 35.87 -5.46
C TYR A 299 11.12 36.40 -4.25
N ALA A 300 10.86 35.59 -3.23
CA ALA A 300 10.12 36.03 -2.05
C ALA A 300 10.95 37.02 -1.22
N LYS A 301 10.37 38.17 -0.88
CA LYS A 301 10.99 39.19 -0.02
C LYS A 301 11.47 38.59 1.32
N ILE A 302 12.63 39.00 1.78
CA ILE A 302 13.23 38.57 3.05
C ILE A 302 13.12 39.74 4.02
N CYS A 303 12.48 39.51 5.17
CA CYS A 303 12.29 40.54 6.19
C CYS A 303 13.33 40.46 7.30
N ASP A 304 13.88 39.27 7.58
CA ASP A 304 14.92 39.05 8.58
C ASP A 304 15.82 37.82 8.28
N GLU A 305 16.86 37.65 9.09
CA GLU A 305 17.86 36.59 8.96
C GLU A 305 17.29 35.19 9.28
N TYR A 306 16.25 35.13 10.12
CA TYR A 306 15.57 33.88 10.47
C TYR A 306 14.75 33.34 9.28
N GLU A 307 14.02 34.22 8.59
CA GLU A 307 13.32 33.89 7.34
C GLU A 307 14.28 33.43 6.25
N LEU A 308 15.46 34.07 6.14
CA LEU A 308 16.49 33.66 5.18
C LEU A 308 16.99 32.23 5.47
N SER A 309 17.31 31.93 6.73
CA SER A 309 17.76 30.59 7.16
C SER A 309 16.69 29.52 6.88
N LYS A 310 15.42 29.83 7.17
CA LYS A 310 14.29 28.93 6.89
C LYS A 310 14.13 28.66 5.39
N LYS A 311 14.16 29.71 4.56
CA LYS A 311 14.09 29.57 3.09
C LYS A 311 15.26 28.76 2.52
N PHE A 312 16.47 28.95 3.06
CA PHE A 312 17.64 28.21 2.59
C PHE A 312 17.53 26.70 2.89
N LYS A 313 17.00 26.33 4.06
CA LYS A 313 16.69 24.94 4.40
C LYS A 313 15.64 24.35 3.44
N GLU A 314 14.54 25.07 3.21
CA GLU A 314 13.49 24.64 2.29
C GLU A 314 14.00 24.48 0.85
N PHE A 315 14.85 25.41 0.40
CA PHE A 315 15.47 25.35 -0.93
C PHE A 315 16.36 24.10 -1.09
N LYS A 316 17.17 23.75 -0.08
CA LYS A 316 18.01 22.53 -0.12
C LYS A 316 17.18 21.25 -0.20
N VAL A 317 16.03 21.21 0.49
CA VAL A 317 15.08 20.08 0.40
C VAL A 317 14.52 19.99 -1.02
N LEU A 318 14.03 21.10 -1.57
CA LEU A 318 13.49 21.13 -2.95
C LEU A 318 14.55 20.78 -4.00
N GLN A 319 15.80 21.22 -3.82
CA GLN A 319 16.91 20.90 -4.73
C GLN A 319 17.23 19.41 -4.73
N SER A 320 17.24 18.77 -3.56
CA SER A 320 17.48 17.33 -3.45
C SER A 320 16.33 16.54 -4.07
N HIS A 321 15.10 16.99 -3.85
CA HIS A 321 13.91 16.40 -4.47
C HIS A 321 13.88 16.58 -5.99
N LEU A 322 14.32 17.74 -6.52
CA LEU A 322 14.44 17.94 -7.96
C LEU A 322 15.41 16.93 -8.58
N ARG A 323 16.55 16.68 -7.94
CA ARG A 323 17.53 15.67 -8.42
C ARG A 323 16.92 14.27 -8.45
N PHE A 324 16.19 13.89 -7.40
CA PHE A 324 15.51 12.60 -7.34
C PHE A 324 14.50 12.42 -8.50
N VAL A 325 13.61 13.41 -8.70
CA VAL A 325 12.60 13.35 -9.77
C VAL A 325 13.23 13.35 -11.17
N GLN A 326 14.37 14.03 -11.35
CA GLN A 326 15.12 13.99 -12.61
C GLN A 326 15.72 12.60 -12.86
N GLN A 327 16.24 11.95 -11.82
CA GLN A 327 16.75 10.58 -11.91
C GLN A 327 15.62 9.59 -12.23
N GLU A 328 14.44 9.73 -11.62
CA GLU A 328 13.25 8.94 -11.98
C GLU A 328 12.88 9.11 -13.46
N CYS A 329 12.94 10.33 -14.00
CA CYS A 329 12.71 10.58 -15.43
C CYS A 329 13.71 9.85 -16.32
N GLU A 330 15.01 9.93 -16.01
CA GLU A 330 16.07 9.30 -16.80
C GLU A 330 15.96 7.77 -16.81
N ILE A 331 15.71 7.19 -15.63
CA ILE A 331 15.50 5.75 -15.47
C ILE A 331 14.23 5.32 -16.21
N GLY A 332 13.13 6.05 -16.05
CA GLY A 332 11.88 5.79 -16.75
C GLY A 332 12.07 5.84 -18.27
N GLN A 333 12.74 6.85 -18.80
CA GLN A 333 13.04 6.97 -20.23
C GLN A 333 13.83 5.75 -20.72
N PHE A 334 14.88 5.33 -20.01
CA PHE A 334 15.66 4.14 -20.35
C PHE A 334 14.78 2.88 -20.47
N TYR A 335 13.92 2.62 -19.48
CA TYR A 335 13.02 1.46 -19.52
C TYR A 335 11.93 1.58 -20.58
N TYR A 336 11.42 2.79 -20.84
CA TYR A 336 10.45 3.03 -21.93
C TYR A 336 11.04 2.68 -23.30
N TYR A 337 12.27 3.10 -23.57
CA TYR A 337 12.97 2.75 -24.82
C TYR A 337 13.24 1.25 -24.93
N LYS A 338 13.66 0.61 -23.84
CA LYS A 338 13.90 -0.84 -23.81
C LYS A 338 12.60 -1.64 -24.06
N ALA A 339 11.51 -1.28 -23.39
CA ALA A 339 10.21 -1.92 -23.56
C ALA A 339 9.62 -1.67 -24.96
N SER A 340 9.82 -0.48 -25.52
CA SER A 340 9.38 -0.14 -26.88
C SER A 340 10.15 -0.94 -27.94
N ASN A 341 11.46 -1.17 -27.76
CA ASN A 341 12.26 -1.95 -28.70
C ASN A 341 11.92 -3.45 -28.70
N ILE A 342 11.46 -4.00 -27.57
CA ILE A 342 10.99 -5.40 -27.48
C ILE A 342 9.67 -5.61 -28.24
N MET A 343 8.84 -4.57 -28.38
CA MET A 343 7.57 -4.66 -29.15
C MET A 343 7.75 -4.67 -30.68
N TYR A 344 8.94 -4.33 -31.18
CA TYR A 344 9.25 -4.27 -32.62
C TYR A 344 10.14 -5.43 -33.11
N GLN A 345 10.44 -6.40 -32.24
CA GLN A 345 11.05 -7.69 -32.58
C GLN A 345 10.01 -8.80 -32.41
#